data_AF-A0A9D9M9C8-F1
#
_entry.id   AF-A0A9D9M9C8-F1
#
_cell.length_a   1.000
_cell.length_b   1.000
_cell.length_c   1.000
_cell.angle_alpha   90.00
_cell.angle_beta   90.00
_cell.angle_gamma   90.00
#
_symmetry.space_group_name_H-M   'P 1'
#
loop_
_entity.id
_entity.type
_entity.pdbx_description
1 polymer ?
#
loop_
_entity_poly.entity_id
_entity_poly.type
_entity_poly.pdbx_seq_one_letter_code
_entity_poly.pdbx_strand_id
1 'polypeptide(L)'
;MAKGKGTTSMWKTILQIALAVLLIIGGLSVFMKAPDDPLIKAVGSIFNGQVKTIVVYALAVIEIICGVLLILDFFNIKALDKLDDIFLLIIMICWIVVFIVLGDIIPLVKGQIKFLPFLVQLAKDAIMVAAMGIIKAKI
;
A
#
# COMPACT_ATOMS: atom_id res chain seq x y z
N MET A 1 22.45 14.86 20.56
CA MET A 1 21.17 14.12 20.41
C MET A 1 20.38 14.47 19.13
N ALA A 2 21.03 14.89 18.02
CA ALA A 2 20.33 15.32 16.80
C ALA A 2 20.18 14.23 15.71
N LYS A 3 20.77 13.03 15.90
CA LYS A 3 20.85 11.99 14.86
C LYS A 3 19.54 11.16 14.68
N GLY A 4 18.61 11.18 15.63
CA GLY A 4 17.43 10.28 15.62
C GLY A 4 16.18 10.82 14.91
N LYS A 5 16.04 12.14 14.73
CA LYS A 5 14.82 12.72 14.14
C LYS A 5 14.67 12.44 12.63
N GLY A 6 15.77 12.49 11.88
CA GLY A 6 15.76 12.25 10.43
C GLY A 6 15.47 10.79 10.07
N THR A 7 16.16 9.85 10.74
CA THR A 7 15.99 8.40 10.50
C THR A 7 14.58 7.92 10.84
N THR A 8 13.99 8.42 11.92
CA THR A 8 12.60 8.08 12.28
C THR A 8 11.60 8.60 11.25
N SER A 9 11.87 9.76 10.63
CA SER A 9 11.01 10.33 9.58
C SER A 9 11.04 9.47 8.32
N MET A 10 12.23 9.09 7.85
CA MET A 10 12.42 8.23 6.68
C MET A 10 11.66 6.90 6.81
N TRP A 11 11.77 6.22 7.95
CA TRP A 11 11.06 4.95 8.14
C TRP A 11 9.54 5.10 8.25
N LYS A 12 9.04 6.20 8.82
CA LYS A 12 7.60 6.52 8.80
C LYS A 12 7.10 6.72 7.37
N THR A 13 7.89 7.37 6.53
CA THR A 13 7.56 7.55 5.12
C THR A 13 7.50 6.22 4.37
N ILE A 14 8.49 5.34 4.56
CA ILE A 14 8.47 3.99 3.96
C ILE A 14 7.23 3.21 4.42
N LEU A 15 6.89 3.30 5.71
CA LEU A 15 5.71 2.67 6.28
C LEU A 15 4.41 3.21 5.65
N GLN A 16 4.30 4.52 5.52
CA GLN A 16 3.14 5.19 4.91
C GLN A 16 2.94 4.77 3.45
N ILE A 17 4.03 4.71 2.67
CA ILE A 17 3.99 4.28 1.27
C ILE A 17 3.61 2.80 1.17
N ALA A 18 4.22 1.93 1.97
CA ALA A 18 3.93 0.50 1.97
C ALA A 18 2.48 0.21 2.37
N LEU A 19 1.95 0.95 3.35
CA LEU A 19 0.56 0.83 3.76
C LEU A 19 -0.40 1.32 2.67
N ALA A 20 -0.09 2.45 2.03
CA ALA A 20 -0.91 2.98 0.94
C ALA A 20 -1.02 2.01 -0.24
N VAL A 21 0.10 1.39 -0.63
CA VAL A 21 0.14 0.38 -1.69
C VAL A 21 -0.67 -0.86 -1.31
N LEU A 22 -0.54 -1.34 -0.08
CA LEU A 22 -1.29 -2.51 0.39
C LEU A 22 -2.80 -2.26 0.37
N LEU A 23 -3.25 -1.07 0.80
CA LEU A 23 -4.66 -0.69 0.81
C LEU A 23 -5.24 -0.55 -0.61
N ILE A 24 -4.52 0.09 -1.53
CA ILE A 24 -4.97 0.23 -2.91
C ILE A 24 -5.06 -1.15 -3.58
N ILE A 25 -4.05 -1.99 -3.41
CA ILE A 25 -4.03 -3.32 -4.01
C ILE A 25 -5.10 -4.23 -3.39
N GLY A 26 -5.30 -4.19 -2.07
CA GLY A 26 -6.36 -4.93 -1.38
C GLY A 26 -7.75 -4.56 -1.91
N GLY A 27 -8.04 -3.27 -1.96
CA GLY A 27 -9.31 -2.79 -2.50
C GLY A 27 -9.50 -3.14 -3.98
N LEU A 28 -8.46 -3.02 -4.82
CA LEU A 28 -8.54 -3.43 -6.23
C LEU A 28 -8.76 -4.94 -6.41
N SER A 29 -8.15 -5.77 -5.56
CA SER A 29 -8.24 -7.24 -5.61
C SER A 29 -9.68 -7.74 -5.47
N VAL A 30 -10.50 -7.02 -4.70
CA VAL A 30 -11.95 -7.29 -4.56
C VAL A 30 -12.69 -7.10 -5.88
N PHE A 31 -12.43 -5.98 -6.59
CA PHE A 31 -13.05 -5.71 -7.90
C PHE A 31 -12.55 -6.69 -8.98
N MET A 32 -11.32 -7.19 -8.82
CA MET A 32 -10.72 -8.20 -9.70
C MET A 32 -11.25 -9.62 -9.44
N LYS A 33 -12.17 -9.78 -8.47
CA LYS A 33 -12.72 -11.08 -8.05
C LYS A 33 -11.63 -12.09 -7.70
N ALA A 34 -10.53 -11.63 -7.08
CA ALA A 34 -9.48 -12.52 -6.62
C ALA A 34 -10.06 -13.47 -5.54
N PRO A 35 -10.17 -14.79 -5.80
CA PRO A 35 -10.90 -15.71 -4.92
C PRO A 35 -10.23 -15.89 -3.55
N ASP A 36 -8.93 -15.60 -3.46
CA ASP A 36 -8.14 -15.74 -2.25
C ASP A 36 -7.94 -14.46 -1.44
N ASP A 37 -8.66 -13.40 -1.79
CA ASP A 37 -8.50 -12.10 -1.16
C ASP A 37 -8.77 -12.15 0.37
N PRO A 38 -7.84 -11.62 1.20
CA PRO A 38 -7.96 -11.65 2.66
C PRO A 38 -9.22 -10.96 3.19
N LEU A 39 -9.65 -9.86 2.55
CA LEU A 39 -10.84 -9.11 2.95
C LEU A 39 -12.11 -9.89 2.62
N ILE A 40 -12.15 -10.57 1.47
CA ILE A 40 -13.25 -11.48 1.11
C ILE A 40 -13.36 -12.65 2.09
N LYS A 41 -12.23 -13.20 2.54
CA LYS A 41 -12.17 -14.28 3.54
C LYS A 41 -12.62 -13.79 4.92
N ALA A 42 -12.11 -12.64 5.36
CA ALA A 42 -12.44 -12.05 6.66
C ALA A 42 -13.91 -11.62 6.76
N VAL A 43 -14.47 -11.01 5.72
CA VAL A 43 -15.89 -10.65 5.69
C VAL A 43 -16.75 -11.91 5.52
N GLY A 44 -16.27 -12.91 4.76
CA GLY A 44 -16.96 -14.18 4.54
C GLY A 44 -17.08 -15.08 5.76
N SER A 45 -16.27 -14.86 6.81
CA SER A 45 -16.44 -15.58 8.09
C SER A 45 -17.52 -14.95 8.98
N ILE A 46 -17.96 -13.72 8.68
CA ILE A 46 -18.92 -12.95 9.49
C ILE A 46 -20.26 -12.79 8.77
N PHE A 47 -20.24 -12.54 7.46
CA PHE A 47 -21.41 -12.25 6.64
C PHE A 47 -21.54 -13.24 5.48
N ASN A 48 -22.77 -13.58 5.13
CA ASN A 48 -23.11 -14.50 4.04
C ASN A 48 -24.02 -13.84 2.99
N GLY A 49 -24.07 -14.45 1.79
CA GLY A 49 -25.00 -14.04 0.73
C GLY A 49 -24.76 -12.62 0.20
N GLN A 50 -25.85 -11.91 -0.11
CA GLN A 50 -25.80 -10.55 -0.69
C GLN A 50 -25.21 -9.51 0.27
N VAL A 51 -25.41 -9.68 1.58
CA VAL A 51 -24.86 -8.78 2.60
C VAL A 51 -23.33 -8.81 2.60
N LYS A 52 -22.73 -10.01 2.47
CA LYS A 52 -21.28 -10.17 2.30
C LYS A 52 -20.77 -9.34 1.14
N THR A 53 -21.42 -9.46 -0.02
CA THR A 53 -21.01 -8.77 -1.25
C THR A 53 -21.03 -7.25 -1.08
N ILE A 54 -22.11 -6.70 -0.50
CA ILE A 54 -22.24 -5.26 -0.27
C ILE A 54 -21.14 -4.75 0.68
N VAL A 55 -20.91 -5.45 1.79
CA VAL A 55 -19.89 -5.08 2.79
C VAL A 55 -18.47 -5.15 2.20
N VAL A 56 -18.17 -6.22 1.45
CA VAL A 56 -16.88 -6.39 0.78
C VAL A 56 -16.61 -5.25 -0.20
N TYR A 57 -17.57 -4.87 -1.04
CA TYR A 57 -17.41 -3.76 -1.98
C TYR A 57 -17.28 -2.41 -1.26
N ALA A 58 -18.05 -2.17 -0.20
CA ALA A 58 -17.96 -0.94 0.57
C ALA A 58 -16.57 -0.78 1.21
N LEU A 59 -16.04 -1.85 1.81
CA LEU A 59 -14.70 -1.84 2.39
C LEU A 59 -13.62 -1.69 1.32
N ALA A 60 -13.75 -2.32 0.16
CA ALA A 60 -12.80 -2.17 -0.93
C ALA A 60 -12.69 -0.72 -1.43
N VAL A 61 -13.81 0.00 -1.53
CA VAL A 61 -13.82 1.43 -1.87
C VAL A 61 -13.11 2.25 -0.78
N ILE A 62 -13.39 1.95 0.50
CA ILE A 62 -12.75 2.63 1.63
C ILE A 62 -11.23 2.40 1.62
N GLU A 63 -10.77 1.18 1.37
CA GLU A 63 -9.34 0.87 1.30
C GLU A 63 -8.64 1.66 0.18
N ILE A 64 -9.24 1.74 -1.00
CA ILE A 64 -8.70 2.55 -2.11
C ILE A 64 -8.62 4.02 -1.72
N ILE A 65 -9.69 4.58 -1.14
CA ILE A 65 -9.72 5.98 -0.70
C ILE A 65 -8.65 6.24 0.35
N CYS A 66 -8.54 5.37 1.37
CA CYS A 66 -7.53 5.48 2.42
C CYS A 66 -6.11 5.43 1.85
N GLY A 67 -5.84 4.52 0.91
CA GLY A 67 -4.52 4.45 0.28
C GLY A 67 -4.19 5.68 -0.57
N VAL A 68 -5.18 6.22 -1.30
CA VAL A 68 -5.01 7.50 -2.03
C VAL A 68 -4.77 8.67 -1.08
N LEU A 69 -5.52 8.77 0.01
CA LEU A 69 -5.32 9.82 1.01
C LEU A 69 -3.93 9.75 1.66
N LEU A 70 -3.42 8.55 1.93
CA LEU A 70 -2.05 8.37 2.44
C LEU A 70 -0.99 8.85 1.44
N ILE A 71 -1.21 8.65 0.14
CA ILE A 71 -0.32 9.18 -0.91
C ILE A 71 -0.41 10.70 -0.98
N LEU A 72 -1.63 11.26 -0.95
CA LEU A 72 -1.82 12.71 -0.98
C LEU A 72 -1.20 13.39 0.24
N ASP A 73 -1.33 12.78 1.42
CA ASP A 73 -0.70 13.26 2.65
C ASP A 73 0.82 13.24 2.51
N PHE A 74 1.41 12.23 1.86
CA PHE A 74 2.84 12.18 1.56
C PHE A 74 3.31 13.37 0.71
N PHE A 75 2.56 13.75 -0.33
CA PHE A 75 2.87 14.91 -1.15
C PHE A 75 2.68 16.25 -0.43
N ASN A 76 1.86 16.29 0.62
CA ASN A 76 1.61 17.49 1.42
C ASN A 76 2.65 17.69 2.55
N ILE A 77 3.52 16.71 2.79
CA ILE A 77 4.59 16.87 3.77
C ILE A 77 5.60 17.89 3.21
N LYS A 78 5.80 19.01 3.93
CA LYS A 78 6.91 19.97 3.72
C LYS A 78 8.32 19.34 3.85
N ALA A 79 8.44 18.02 3.80
CA ALA A 79 9.66 17.26 4.02
C ALA A 79 10.47 17.00 2.75
N LEU A 80 10.00 17.36 1.56
CA LEU A 80 10.74 17.18 0.29
C LEU A 80 11.98 18.09 0.12
N ASP A 81 12.54 18.63 1.21
CA ASP A 81 13.71 19.51 1.19
C ASP A 81 15.05 18.75 1.21
N LYS A 82 15.06 17.41 1.34
CA LYS A 82 16.30 16.60 1.41
C LYS A 82 16.41 15.58 0.29
N LEU A 83 17.65 15.33 -0.14
CA LEU A 83 17.99 14.35 -1.19
C LEU A 83 17.44 12.94 -0.92
N ASP A 84 17.45 12.50 0.34
CA ASP A 84 16.91 11.19 0.73
C ASP A 84 15.40 11.06 0.44
N ASP A 85 14.66 12.17 0.54
CA ASP A 85 13.22 12.21 0.29
C ASP A 85 12.90 12.17 -1.22
N ILE A 86 13.80 12.71 -2.05
CA ILE A 86 13.72 12.59 -3.52
C ILE A 86 13.91 11.14 -3.95
N PHE A 87 14.87 10.41 -3.36
CA PHE A 87 15.02 8.98 -3.63
C PHE A 87 13.79 8.17 -3.23
N LEU A 88 13.19 8.50 -2.08
CA LEU A 88 11.94 7.89 -1.61
C LEU A 88 10.75 8.17 -2.53
N LEU A 89 10.65 9.40 -3.04
CA LEU A 89 9.66 9.80 -4.03
C LEU A 89 9.85 9.01 -5.34
N ILE A 90 11.08 8.86 -5.83
CA ILE A 90 11.38 8.07 -7.03
C ILE A 90 10.99 6.60 -6.82
N ILE A 91 11.33 6.02 -5.67
CA ILE A 91 10.95 4.63 -5.34
C ILE A 91 9.42 4.48 -5.32
N MET A 92 8.70 5.42 -4.70
CA MET A 92 7.24 5.42 -4.67
C MET A 92 6.63 5.51 -6.08
N ILE A 93 7.12 6.44 -6.91
CA ILE A 93 6.65 6.60 -8.30
C ILE A 93 6.94 5.33 -9.10
N CYS A 94 8.14 4.76 -8.99
CA CYS A 94 8.47 3.49 -9.61
C CYS A 94 7.52 2.37 -9.15
N TRP A 95 7.17 2.32 -7.87
CA TRP A 95 6.22 1.35 -7.34
C TRP A 95 4.81 1.51 -7.90
N ILE A 96 4.27 2.71 -7.85
CA ILE A 96 2.92 2.99 -8.35
C ILE A 96 2.88 2.82 -9.86
N VAL A 97 3.78 3.46 -10.60
CA VAL A 97 3.73 3.49 -12.06
C VAL A 97 4.18 2.17 -12.66
N VAL A 98 5.33 1.63 -12.26
CA VAL A 98 5.89 0.44 -12.93
C VAL A 98 5.20 -0.83 -12.48
N PHE A 99 4.91 -0.97 -11.18
CA PHE A 99 4.36 -2.22 -10.68
C PHE A 99 2.83 -2.22 -10.65
N ILE A 100 2.18 -1.17 -10.12
CA ILE A 100 0.71 -1.13 -10.07
C ILE A 100 0.14 -0.81 -11.47
N VAL A 101 0.56 0.29 -12.09
CA VAL A 101 -0.05 0.75 -13.36
C VAL A 101 0.42 -0.09 -14.56
N LEU A 102 1.72 -0.20 -14.80
CA LEU A 102 2.25 -0.95 -15.94
C LEU A 102 2.22 -2.47 -15.73
N GLY A 103 2.44 -2.93 -14.50
CA GLY A 103 2.54 -4.34 -14.15
C GLY A 103 1.20 -5.06 -13.99
N ASP A 104 0.17 -4.37 -13.49
CA ASP A 104 -1.13 -4.99 -13.25
C ASP A 104 -2.31 -4.26 -13.91
N ILE A 105 -2.37 -2.92 -13.96
CA ILE A 105 -3.51 -2.21 -14.60
C ILE A 105 -3.54 -2.40 -16.14
N ILE A 106 -2.39 -2.34 -16.82
CA ILE A 106 -2.33 -2.58 -18.28
C ILE A 106 -2.60 -4.07 -18.62
N PRO A 107 -2.00 -5.04 -17.92
CA PRO A 107 -2.32 -6.46 -18.09
C PRO A 107 -3.73 -6.84 -17.61
N LEU A 108 -4.37 -6.03 -16.75
CA LEU A 108 -5.78 -6.15 -16.34
C LEU A 108 -6.70 -6.16 -17.56
N VAL A 109 -6.45 -5.26 -18.52
CA VAL A 109 -7.20 -5.16 -19.78
C VAL A 109 -7.04 -6.43 -20.63
N LYS A 110 -5.98 -7.21 -20.37
CA LYS A 110 -5.65 -8.47 -21.05
C LYS A 110 -5.91 -9.71 -20.18
N GLY A 111 -6.49 -9.57 -18.98
CA GLY A 111 -6.86 -10.68 -18.09
C GLY A 111 -5.69 -11.43 -17.43
N GLN A 112 -4.48 -10.87 -17.40
CA GLN A 112 -3.31 -11.51 -16.78
C GLN A 112 -2.81 -10.68 -15.60
N ILE A 113 -2.97 -11.18 -14.39
CA ILE A 113 -2.42 -10.56 -13.18
C ILE A 113 -1.11 -11.28 -12.86
N LYS A 114 0.02 -10.59 -12.99
CA LYS A 114 1.35 -11.22 -12.82
C LYS A 114 2.11 -10.70 -11.62
N PHE A 115 1.88 -9.45 -11.21
CA PHE A 115 2.73 -8.77 -10.23
C PHE A 115 2.01 -8.47 -8.90
N LEU A 116 0.68 -8.55 -8.87
CA LEU A 116 -0.12 -8.24 -7.69
C LEU A 116 0.29 -9.03 -6.42
N PRO A 117 0.49 -10.38 -6.47
CA PRO A 117 0.90 -11.12 -5.27
C PRO A 117 2.30 -10.74 -4.78
N PHE A 118 3.21 -10.45 -5.71
CA PHE A 118 4.56 -9.99 -5.39
C PHE A 118 4.53 -8.61 -4.73
N LEU A 119 3.70 -7.68 -5.23
CA LEU A 119 3.56 -6.35 -4.65
C LEU A 119 3.00 -6.40 -3.23
N VAL A 120 2.00 -7.24 -2.98
CA VAL A 120 1.44 -7.44 -1.64
C VAL A 120 2.51 -7.98 -0.69
N GLN A 121 3.31 -8.95 -1.13
CA GLN A 121 4.39 -9.51 -0.32
C GLN A 121 5.46 -8.45 -0.02
N LEU A 122 5.92 -7.74 -1.05
CA LEU A 122 6.93 -6.69 -0.89
C LEU A 122 6.43 -5.54 0.00
N ALA A 123 5.14 -5.19 -0.06
CA ALA A 123 4.54 -4.21 0.84
C ALA A 123 4.55 -4.66 2.30
N LYS A 124 4.23 -5.94 2.58
CA LYS A 124 4.33 -6.51 3.92
C LYS A 124 5.77 -6.52 4.44
N ASP A 125 6.72 -6.89 3.60
CA ASP A 125 8.14 -6.91 3.96
C ASP A 125 8.66 -5.49 4.23
N ALA A 126 8.26 -4.51 3.41
CA ALA A 126 8.58 -3.10 3.61
C ALA A 126 7.99 -2.54 4.91
N ILE A 127 6.76 -2.91 5.28
CA ILE A 127 6.14 -2.56 6.57
C ILE A 127 6.99 -3.09 7.73
N MET A 128 7.41 -4.36 7.67
CA MET A 128 8.25 -4.96 8.71
C MET A 128 9.62 -4.26 8.82
N VAL A 129 10.29 -4.02 7.69
CA VAL A 129 11.58 -3.33 7.67
C VAL A 129 11.45 -1.91 8.22
N ALA A 130 10.42 -1.17 7.81
CA ALA A 130 10.15 0.17 8.32
C ALA A 130 9.87 0.16 9.82
N ALA A 131 9.06 -0.77 10.33
CA ALA A 131 8.77 -0.91 11.74
C ALA A 131 10.04 -1.18 12.58
N MET A 132 10.88 -2.12 12.13
CA MET A 132 12.18 -2.40 12.77
C MET A 132 13.10 -1.18 12.73
N GLY A 133 13.14 -0.47 11.60
CA GLY A 133 13.88 0.78 11.44
C GLY A 133 13.44 1.88 12.42
N ILE A 134 12.14 2.05 12.62
CA ILE A 134 11.58 3.01 13.61
C ILE A 134 12.01 2.64 15.03
N ILE A 135 11.92 1.35 15.40
CA ILE A 135 12.31 0.87 16.73
C ILE A 135 13.81 1.12 16.95
N LYS A 136 14.65 0.74 15.98
CA LYS A 136 16.10 0.96 16.06
C LYS A 136 16.49 2.44 16.11
N ALA A 137 15.74 3.32 15.44
CA ALA A 137 16.01 4.76 15.46
C ALA A 137 15.59 5.46 16.77
N LYS A 138 14.77 4.80 17.60
CA LYS A 138 14.33 5.28 18.91
C LYS A 138 15.24 4.85 20.07
N ILE A 139 15.98 3.76 19.89
CA ILE A 139 16.99 3.24 20.84
C ILE A 139 18.32 3.97 20.60
#